data_AF-A0A9P8HZZ7-F1
#
_entry.id   AF-A0A9P8HZZ7-F1
#
_cell.length_a   1.000
_cell.length_b   1.000
_cell.length_c   1.000
_cell.angle_alpha   90.00
_cell.angle_beta   90.00
_cell.angle_gamma   90.00
#
_symmetry.space_group_name_H-M   'P 1'
#
loop_
_entity.id
_entity.type
_entity.pdbx_description
1 polymer ?
#
loop_
_entity_poly.entity_id
_entity_poly.type
_entity_poly.pdbx_seq_one_letter_code
_entity_poly.pdbx_strand_id
1 'polypeptide(L)'
;MTAISQPFQNQDILQRSFVIELDKAASMSDGNSIVYDSHWMTHQLNRYGGREAWQAHHLFVLHKFFERVAQKWNPKYSAKSRLINFEQALLIMAELFGFEHSWLADYLVGKNAEAVVNTDVAFEGLIAWAAQYRRWKSYDPEKKWMVRDIAQWMESQEEYEKNDLLTNPRKLGRYILNHRAYLAEIAGIASAGEHNNAFVYKVLAPKKPRQPVDEGEQ
;
A
#
# COMPACT_ATOMS: atom_id res chain seq x y z
N MET A 1 -13.81 21.04 17.75
CA MET A 1 -13.48 20.03 16.73
C MET A 1 -14.13 20.44 15.42
N THR A 2 -13.37 21.00 14.49
CA THR A 2 -13.84 21.27 13.13
C THR A 2 -13.26 20.19 12.22
N ALA A 3 -13.99 19.08 12.10
CA ALA A 3 -13.72 18.10 11.07
C ALA A 3 -14.02 18.76 9.73
N ILE A 4 -12.99 19.01 8.92
CA ILE A 4 -13.16 19.42 7.53
C ILE A 4 -13.77 18.21 6.83
N SER A 5 -15.10 18.23 6.61
CA SER A 5 -15.76 17.20 5.84
C SER A 5 -15.25 17.25 4.41
N GLN A 6 -14.74 16.12 3.91
CA GLN A 6 -14.22 16.01 2.55
C GLN A 6 -15.35 16.36 1.56
N PRO A 7 -15.18 17.35 0.66
CA PRO A 7 -16.26 17.88 -0.19
C PRO A 7 -16.68 16.95 -1.34
N PHE A 8 -16.07 15.78 -1.46
CA PHE A 8 -16.36 14.79 -2.49
C PHE A 8 -16.88 13.50 -1.86
N GLN A 9 -18.16 13.17 -2.12
CA GLN A 9 -18.78 11.91 -1.66
C GLN A 9 -18.15 10.66 -2.30
N ASN A 10 -17.51 10.85 -3.45
CA ASN A 10 -16.62 9.86 -4.06
C ASN A 10 -15.20 10.40 -3.92
N GLN A 11 -14.40 9.81 -3.02
CA GLN A 11 -12.95 10.07 -3.01
C GLN A 11 -12.41 9.91 -4.43
N ASP A 12 -11.62 10.87 -4.90
CA ASP A 12 -11.04 10.89 -6.24
C ASP A 12 -10.23 9.59 -6.48
N ILE A 13 -10.15 9.10 -7.72
CA ILE A 13 -9.39 7.87 -8.04
C ILE A 13 -7.96 7.99 -7.50
N LEU A 14 -7.37 9.19 -7.58
CA LEU A 14 -6.04 9.49 -7.03
C LEU A 14 -5.99 9.44 -5.50
N GLN A 15 -7.04 9.91 -4.81
CA GLN A 15 -7.14 9.84 -3.35
C GLN A 15 -7.44 8.43 -2.84
N ARG A 16 -8.18 7.60 -3.60
CA ARG A 16 -8.38 6.18 -3.28
C ARG A 16 -7.15 5.32 -3.57
N SER A 17 -6.33 5.72 -4.55
CA SER A 17 -5.10 5.02 -4.92
C SER A 17 -3.87 5.44 -4.13
N PHE A 18 -3.99 6.51 -3.36
CA PHE A 18 -2.94 7.01 -2.51
C PHE A 18 -3.57 7.76 -1.34
N VAL A 19 -3.68 7.05 -0.21
CA VAL A 19 -3.93 7.70 1.07
C VAL A 19 -2.61 8.40 1.46
N ILE A 20 -2.37 9.60 0.90
CA ILE A 20 -1.43 10.54 1.50
C ILE A 20 -2.16 11.11 2.71
N GLU A 21 -2.23 10.33 3.78
CA GLU A 21 -2.35 10.93 5.08
C GLU A 21 -1.02 11.67 5.29
N LEU A 22 -1.07 13.00 5.16
CA LEU A 22 -0.08 13.86 5.80
C LEU A 22 -0.20 13.55 7.28
N ASP A 23 0.61 12.59 7.72
CA ASP A 23 0.54 12.01 9.04
C ASP A 23 0.70 13.13 10.06
N LYS A 24 -0.43 13.58 10.60
CA LYS A 24 -0.47 14.56 11.69
C LYS A 24 0.06 13.93 12.98
N ALA A 25 0.20 12.60 13.01
CA ALA A 25 0.49 11.77 14.16
C ALA A 25 1.81 10.99 14.06
N ALA A 26 2.68 11.25 13.07
CA ALA A 26 4.11 10.86 13.11
C ALA A 26 4.90 11.59 14.22
N SER A 27 4.20 12.09 15.23
CA SER A 27 4.73 12.49 16.50
C SER A 27 5.11 11.24 17.31
N MET A 28 6.39 11.18 17.67
CA MET A 28 6.98 10.37 18.76
C MET A 28 7.71 9.08 18.37
N SER A 29 8.68 9.14 17.44
CA SER A 29 9.76 8.13 17.45
C SER A 29 11.17 8.69 17.65
N ASP A 30 11.48 9.94 17.28
CA ASP A 30 12.83 10.47 17.47
C ASP A 30 12.83 11.97 17.71
N GLY A 31 12.81 12.42 18.97
CA GLY A 31 13.38 13.67 19.54
C GLY A 31 13.16 15.05 18.90
N ASN A 32 12.72 15.15 17.65
CA ASN A 32 12.45 16.35 16.90
C ASN A 32 10.95 16.59 16.97
N SER A 33 10.57 17.50 17.86
CA SER A 33 9.22 18.06 17.87
C SER A 33 8.91 18.62 16.49
N ILE A 34 7.91 18.07 15.80
CA ILE A 34 7.35 18.68 14.59
C ILE A 34 6.78 20.03 15.02
N VAL A 35 7.42 21.12 14.62
CA VAL A 35 6.92 22.48 14.89
C VAL A 35 5.79 22.75 13.90
N TYR A 36 4.56 22.71 14.40
CA TYR A 36 3.39 23.06 13.61
C TYR A 36 3.38 24.57 13.36
N ASP A 37 3.67 24.95 12.12
CA ASP A 37 3.62 26.33 11.68
C ASP A 37 2.21 26.67 11.14
N SER A 38 1.37 27.25 12.01
CA SER A 38 0.04 27.74 11.64
C SER A 38 0.06 28.82 10.56
N HIS A 39 1.23 29.41 10.29
CA HIS A 39 1.45 30.43 9.29
C HIS A 39 2.38 29.94 8.16
N TRP A 40 2.56 28.62 8.01
CA TRP A 40 3.46 28.03 7.02
C TRP A 40 3.27 28.64 5.63
N MET A 41 2.02 28.78 5.18
CA MET A 41 1.71 29.36 3.86
C MET A 41 2.27 30.79 3.76
N THR A 42 2.00 31.63 4.76
CA THR A 42 2.47 33.01 4.80
C THR A 42 3.99 33.09 4.87
N HIS A 43 4.62 32.21 5.65
CA HIS A 43 6.07 32.14 5.76
C HIS A 43 6.74 31.67 4.47
N GLN A 44 6.21 30.65 3.79
CA GLN A 44 6.74 30.18 2.51
C GLN A 44 6.54 31.24 1.42
N LEU A 45 5.37 31.86 1.36
CA LEU A 45 5.11 32.96 0.43
C LEU A 45 6.08 34.11 0.68
N ASN A 46 6.25 34.56 1.92
CA ASN A 46 7.18 35.65 2.23
C ASN A 46 8.64 35.28 1.94
N ARG A 47 9.04 34.03 2.20
CA ARG A 47 10.40 33.54 1.97
C ARG A 47 10.78 33.47 0.49
N TYR A 48 9.82 33.13 -0.38
CA TYR A 48 10.09 32.85 -1.80
C TYR A 48 9.54 33.93 -2.75
N GLY A 49 9.31 35.16 -2.27
CA GLY A 49 8.96 36.30 -3.14
C GLY A 49 7.46 36.49 -3.41
N GLY A 50 6.62 35.94 -2.55
CA GLY A 50 5.17 36.11 -2.57
C GLY A 50 4.45 35.18 -3.54
N ARG A 51 3.17 35.49 -3.79
CA ARG A 51 2.28 34.66 -4.61
C ARG A 51 2.74 34.55 -6.06
N GLU A 52 3.23 35.66 -6.63
CA GLU A 52 3.65 35.71 -8.03
C GLU A 52 4.87 34.81 -8.28
N ALA A 53 5.89 34.91 -7.43
CA ALA A 53 7.07 34.05 -7.51
C ALA A 53 6.72 32.57 -7.26
N TRP A 54 5.80 32.29 -6.33
CA TRP A 54 5.30 30.94 -6.10
C TRP A 54 4.60 30.36 -7.34
N GLN A 55 3.73 31.14 -7.98
CA GLN A 55 3.05 30.74 -9.22
C GLN A 55 4.04 30.55 -10.37
N ALA A 56 4.99 31.48 -10.54
CA ALA A 56 6.04 31.39 -11.55
C ALA A 56 6.90 30.13 -11.36
N HIS A 57 7.25 29.79 -10.11
CA HIS A 57 7.97 28.57 -9.79
C HIS A 57 7.17 27.32 -10.19
N HIS A 58 5.87 27.25 -9.88
CA HIS A 58 5.03 26.12 -10.27
C HIS A 58 4.92 25.99 -11.79
N LEU A 59 4.73 27.10 -12.49
CA LEU A 59 4.69 27.12 -13.97
C LEU A 59 6.02 26.66 -14.56
N PHE A 60 7.14 27.09 -13.97
CA PHE A 60 8.47 26.67 -14.40
C PHE A 60 8.71 25.17 -14.17
N VAL A 61 8.34 24.65 -13.00
CA VAL A 61 8.42 23.21 -12.69
C VAL A 61 7.56 22.41 -13.67
N LEU A 62 6.32 22.83 -13.92
CA LEU A 62 5.45 22.17 -14.90
C LEU A 62 6.03 22.21 -16.32
N HIS A 63 6.56 23.36 -16.74
CA HIS A 63 7.21 23.49 -18.04
C HIS A 63 8.40 22.52 -18.17
N LYS A 64 9.31 22.51 -17.19
CA LYS A 64 10.46 21.59 -17.17
C LYS A 64 10.04 20.13 -17.07
N PHE A 65 8.97 19.83 -16.36
CA PHE A 65 8.38 18.50 -16.32
C PHE A 65 7.91 18.05 -17.70
N PHE A 66 7.11 18.87 -18.39
CA PHE A 66 6.61 18.51 -19.72
C PHE A 66 7.73 18.36 -20.74
N GLU A 67 8.80 19.17 -20.66
CA GLU A 67 10.01 18.97 -21.46
C GLU A 67 10.64 17.59 -21.21
N ARG A 68 10.72 17.15 -19.94
CA ARG A 68 11.24 15.82 -19.59
C ARG A 68 10.31 14.68 -19.98
N VAL A 69 9.00 14.86 -19.84
CA VAL A 69 7.98 13.89 -20.29
C VAL A 69 8.13 13.67 -21.79
N ALA A 70 8.29 14.72 -22.60
CA ALA A 70 8.47 14.58 -24.04
C ALA A 70 9.68 13.71 -24.43
N GLN A 71 10.70 13.62 -23.58
CA GLN A 71 11.93 12.85 -23.84
C GLN A 71 11.90 11.45 -23.22
N LYS A 72 11.33 11.30 -22.01
CA LYS A 72 11.48 10.11 -21.17
C LYS A 72 10.19 9.33 -20.96
N TRP A 73 9.06 9.84 -21.43
CA TRP A 73 7.80 9.11 -21.33
C TRP A 73 7.84 7.86 -22.21
N ASN A 74 7.71 6.72 -21.57
CA ASN A 74 7.63 5.41 -22.19
C ASN A 74 6.19 4.89 -22.15
N PRO A 75 5.48 4.83 -23.28
CA PRO A 75 4.11 4.30 -23.34
C PRO A 75 4.00 2.79 -23.03
N LYS A 76 5.12 2.06 -23.11
CA LYS A 76 5.21 0.63 -22.79
C LYS A 76 5.76 0.39 -21.38
N TYR A 77 5.71 1.40 -20.50
CA TYR A 77 6.18 1.27 -19.14
C TYR A 77 5.36 0.22 -18.39
N SER A 78 6.05 -0.75 -17.79
CA SER A 78 5.45 -1.77 -16.94
C SER A 78 5.68 -1.36 -15.49
N ALA A 79 4.67 -0.74 -14.88
CA ALA A 79 4.74 -0.37 -13.48
C ALA A 79 4.47 -1.57 -12.56
N LYS A 80 4.92 -1.45 -11.31
CA LYS A 80 4.50 -2.38 -10.24
C LYS A 80 3.17 -1.95 -9.62
N SER A 81 2.90 -0.64 -9.60
CA SER A 81 1.63 -0.08 -9.12
C SER A 81 0.51 -0.17 -10.16
N ARG A 82 -0.74 -0.24 -9.68
CA ARG A 82 -1.96 -0.17 -10.51
C ARG A 82 -2.04 1.16 -11.30
N LEU A 83 -1.43 2.23 -10.79
CA LEU A 83 -1.41 3.53 -11.45
C LEU A 83 -0.09 3.76 -12.20
N ILE A 84 0.02 3.10 -13.36
CA ILE A 84 1.22 3.11 -14.21
C ILE A 84 1.67 4.53 -14.57
N ASN A 85 0.74 5.36 -15.06
CA ASN A 85 1.04 6.73 -15.48
C ASN A 85 1.47 7.62 -14.31
N PHE A 86 0.97 7.34 -13.10
CA PHE A 86 1.30 8.13 -11.92
C PHE A 86 2.67 7.78 -11.37
N GLU A 87 2.99 6.48 -11.26
CA GLU A 87 4.33 6.00 -10.90
C GLU A 87 5.38 6.61 -11.83
N GLN A 88 5.14 6.56 -13.14
CA GLN A 88 6.02 7.15 -14.14
C GLN A 88 6.15 8.66 -14.01
N ALA A 89 5.04 9.38 -13.79
CA ALA A 89 5.07 10.83 -13.60
C ALA A 89 5.92 11.21 -12.37
N LEU A 90 5.80 10.48 -11.26
CA LEU A 90 6.58 10.73 -10.06
C LEU A 90 8.07 10.40 -10.26
N LEU A 91 8.42 9.34 -10.98
CA LEU A 91 9.82 9.03 -11.31
C LEU A 91 10.46 10.16 -12.13
N ILE A 92 9.76 10.65 -13.16
CA ILE A 92 10.22 11.77 -13.99
C ILE A 92 10.34 13.06 -13.16
N MET A 93 9.41 13.28 -12.23
CA MET A 93 9.42 14.45 -11.37
C MET A 93 10.55 14.39 -10.32
N ALA A 94 10.82 13.23 -9.74
CA ALA A 94 11.95 13.02 -8.84
C ALA A 94 13.28 13.24 -9.58
N GLU A 95 13.39 12.79 -10.83
CA GLU A 95 14.55 13.06 -11.66
C GLU A 95 14.74 14.56 -11.96
N LEU A 96 13.65 15.30 -12.18
CA LEU A 96 13.71 16.76 -12.40
C LEU A 96 14.33 17.49 -11.20
N PHE A 97 14.01 17.05 -9.98
CA PHE A 97 14.56 17.61 -8.74
C PHE A 97 15.90 17.00 -8.32
N GLY A 98 16.41 16.00 -9.05
CA GLY A 98 17.65 15.31 -8.72
C GLY A 98 17.54 14.40 -7.49
N PHE A 99 16.33 13.93 -7.16
CA PHE A 99 16.12 13.00 -6.06
C PHE A 99 16.38 11.55 -6.48
N GLU A 100 16.98 10.80 -5.56
CA GLU A 100 17.06 9.35 -5.66
C GLU A 100 15.65 8.76 -5.52
N HIS A 101 15.27 7.89 -6.46
CA HIS A 101 13.88 7.48 -6.68
C HIS A 101 13.71 5.99 -6.95
N SER A 102 14.74 5.17 -6.70
CA SER A 102 14.67 3.72 -6.92
C SER A 102 13.68 3.04 -5.97
N TRP A 103 13.52 3.59 -4.75
CA TRP A 103 12.59 3.13 -3.73
C TRP A 103 11.13 3.46 -4.02
N LEU A 104 10.86 4.44 -4.89
CA LEU A 104 9.54 5.03 -5.04
C LEU A 104 8.51 3.98 -5.46
N ALA A 105 8.79 3.20 -6.50
CA ALA A 105 7.86 2.18 -6.99
C ALA A 105 7.51 1.14 -5.91
N ASP A 106 8.51 0.69 -5.14
CA ASP A 106 8.29 -0.28 -4.06
C ASP A 106 7.51 0.34 -2.89
N TYR A 107 7.73 1.62 -2.59
CA TYR A 107 6.97 2.37 -1.58
C TYR A 107 5.51 2.58 -2.00
N LEU A 108 5.24 2.95 -3.26
CA LEU A 108 3.88 3.13 -3.76
C LEU A 108 3.07 1.83 -3.68
N VAL A 109 3.72 0.68 -3.90
CA VAL A 109 3.11 -0.65 -3.73
C VAL A 109 2.87 -0.96 -2.25
N GLY A 110 3.88 -0.75 -1.40
CA GLY A 110 3.81 -1.02 0.03
C GLY A 110 2.72 -0.22 0.75
N LYS A 111 2.58 1.08 0.45
CA LYS A 111 1.55 1.94 1.08
C LYS A 111 0.14 1.58 0.66
N ASN A 112 -0.05 1.18 -0.61
CA ASN A 112 -1.35 0.67 -1.06
C ASN A 112 -1.73 -0.64 -0.35
N ALA A 113 -0.75 -1.54 -0.17
CA ALA A 113 -0.94 -2.76 0.60
C ALA A 113 -1.32 -2.47 2.06
N GLU A 114 -0.60 -1.56 2.73
CA GLU A 114 -0.84 -1.18 4.12
C GLU A 114 -2.22 -0.54 4.34
N ALA A 115 -2.64 0.37 3.44
CA ALA A 115 -3.96 1.00 3.52
C ALA A 115 -5.10 -0.02 3.39
N VAL A 116 -4.97 -0.98 2.47
CA VAL A 116 -5.96 -2.06 2.28
C VAL A 116 -6.04 -2.96 3.52
N VAL A 117 -4.89 -3.29 4.11
CA VAL A 117 -4.83 -4.13 5.32
C VAL A 117 -5.48 -3.44 6.52
N ASN A 118 -5.15 -2.17 6.74
CA ASN A 118 -5.59 -1.43 7.93
C ASN A 118 -7.09 -1.10 7.94
N THR A 119 -7.76 -1.15 6.79
CA THR A 119 -9.20 -0.83 6.68
C THR A 119 -10.09 -2.07 6.60
N ASP A 120 -9.54 -3.25 6.34
CA ASP A 120 -10.32 -4.47 6.10
C ASP A 120 -10.05 -5.56 7.16
N VAL A 121 -10.99 -5.68 8.09
CA VAL A 121 -10.98 -6.68 9.17
C VAL A 121 -10.89 -8.11 8.64
N ALA A 122 -11.44 -8.40 7.45
CA ALA A 122 -11.31 -9.74 6.85
C ALA A 122 -9.88 -10.02 6.39
N PHE A 123 -9.18 -8.98 5.93
CA PHE A 123 -7.79 -9.09 5.53
C PHE A 123 -6.88 -9.30 6.75
N GLU A 124 -7.12 -8.57 7.84
CA GLU A 124 -6.44 -8.74 9.13
C GLU A 124 -6.59 -10.19 9.65
N GLY A 125 -7.82 -10.72 9.66
CA GLY A 125 -8.06 -12.10 10.09
C GLY A 125 -7.27 -13.11 9.28
N LEU A 126 -7.24 -12.97 7.95
CA LEU A 126 -6.47 -13.86 7.07
C LEU A 126 -4.95 -13.77 7.31
N ILE A 127 -4.42 -12.58 7.62
CA ILE A 127 -3.02 -12.40 8.03
C ILE A 127 -2.77 -13.13 9.36
N ALA A 128 -3.64 -12.94 10.35
CA ALA A 128 -3.52 -13.58 11.65
C ALA A 128 -3.53 -15.12 11.54
N TRP A 129 -4.44 -15.66 10.72
CA TRP A 129 -4.49 -17.10 10.44
C TRP A 129 -3.20 -17.61 9.80
N ALA A 130 -2.71 -16.95 8.73
CA ALA A 130 -1.48 -17.35 8.06
C ALA A 130 -0.26 -17.27 8.98
N ALA A 131 -0.19 -16.24 9.83
CA ALA A 131 0.85 -16.08 10.83
C ALA A 131 0.79 -17.17 11.90
N GLN A 132 -0.41 -17.54 12.36
CA GLN A 132 -0.58 -18.60 13.34
C GLN A 132 -0.19 -19.96 12.75
N TYR A 133 -0.62 -20.26 11.52
CA TYR A 133 -0.26 -21.49 10.81
C TYR A 133 1.26 -21.65 10.68
N ARG A 134 1.98 -20.57 10.35
CA ARG A 134 3.46 -20.58 10.28
C ARG A 134 4.12 -20.89 11.63
N ARG A 135 3.46 -20.63 12.75
CA ARG A 135 3.96 -20.92 14.10
C ARG A 135 3.66 -22.34 14.57
N TRP A 136 2.81 -23.10 13.88
CA TRP A 136 2.51 -24.46 14.28
C TRP A 136 3.75 -25.36 14.10
N LYS A 137 3.98 -26.28 15.05
CA LYS A 137 5.11 -27.23 14.98
C LYS A 137 5.08 -28.12 13.73
N SER A 138 3.89 -28.32 13.17
CA SER A 138 3.65 -29.08 11.93
C SER A 138 3.48 -28.17 10.71
N TYR A 139 4.16 -27.02 10.68
CA TYR A 139 4.13 -26.13 9.53
C TYR A 139 4.67 -26.86 8.30
N ASP A 140 3.82 -26.94 7.28
CA ASP A 140 4.17 -27.46 5.96
C ASP A 140 3.72 -26.45 4.89
N PRO A 141 4.65 -25.87 4.12
CA PRO A 141 4.32 -24.90 3.06
C PRO A 141 3.51 -25.52 1.91
N GLU A 142 3.55 -26.84 1.72
CA GLU A 142 2.79 -27.54 0.67
C GLU A 142 1.43 -28.05 1.15
N LYS A 143 1.14 -27.94 2.46
CA LYS A 143 -0.18 -28.26 2.98
C LYS A 143 -1.23 -27.33 2.39
N LYS A 144 -2.27 -27.96 1.87
CA LYS A 144 -3.43 -27.30 1.28
C LYS A 144 -4.54 -27.18 2.30
N TRP A 145 -5.18 -26.02 2.31
CA TRP A 145 -6.27 -25.66 3.20
C TRP A 145 -7.51 -25.35 2.39
N MET A 146 -8.65 -25.90 2.79
CA MET A 146 -9.93 -25.49 2.24
C MET A 146 -10.39 -24.22 2.94
N VAL A 147 -11.20 -23.41 2.25
CA VAL A 147 -11.81 -22.21 2.83
C VAL A 147 -12.59 -22.53 4.11
N ARG A 148 -13.23 -23.71 4.16
CA ARG A 148 -13.95 -24.17 5.35
C ARG A 148 -13.04 -24.31 6.57
N ASP A 149 -11.82 -24.80 6.39
CA ASP A 149 -10.88 -25.00 7.49
C ASP A 149 -10.41 -23.64 8.04
N ILE A 150 -10.22 -22.66 7.15
CA ILE A 150 -9.90 -21.27 7.52
C ILE A 150 -11.07 -20.64 8.27
N ALA A 151 -12.29 -20.76 7.74
CA ALA A 151 -13.49 -20.21 8.36
C ALA A 151 -13.76 -20.82 9.76
N GLN A 152 -13.58 -22.13 9.91
CA GLN A 152 -13.69 -22.81 11.20
C GLN A 152 -12.66 -22.28 12.21
N TRP A 153 -11.45 -21.96 11.75
CA TRP A 153 -10.48 -21.29 12.62
C TRP A 153 -10.95 -19.89 13.02
N MET A 154 -11.49 -19.10 12.09
CA MET A 154 -12.03 -17.76 12.39
C MET A 154 -13.16 -17.81 13.42
N GLU A 155 -14.04 -18.82 13.33
CA GLU A 155 -15.11 -19.05 14.31
C GLU A 155 -14.58 -19.34 15.72
N SER A 156 -13.36 -19.89 15.83
CA SER A 156 -12.72 -20.17 17.13
C SER A 156 -12.03 -18.96 17.77
N GLN A 157 -11.89 -17.85 17.04
CA GLN A 157 -11.27 -16.63 17.54
C GLN A 157 -12.34 -15.62 17.94
N GLU A 158 -12.31 -15.16 19.19
CA GLU A 158 -13.28 -14.19 19.74
C GLU A 158 -13.36 -12.90 18.89
N GLU A 159 -12.23 -12.48 18.32
CA GLU A 159 -12.11 -11.29 17.47
C GLU A 159 -12.88 -11.43 16.13
N TYR A 160 -13.01 -12.65 15.61
CA TYR A 160 -13.55 -12.91 14.26
C TYR A 160 -14.87 -13.69 14.25
N GLU A 161 -15.30 -14.27 15.38
CA GLU A 161 -16.48 -15.14 15.47
C GLU A 161 -17.77 -14.45 14.95
N LYS A 162 -17.88 -13.13 15.12
CA LYS A 162 -19.05 -12.34 14.71
C LYS A 162 -18.93 -11.78 13.28
N ASN A 163 -17.78 -11.96 12.64
CA ASN A 163 -17.56 -11.50 11.28
C ASN A 163 -18.06 -12.55 10.28
N ASP A 164 -19.30 -12.39 9.82
CA ASP A 164 -19.95 -13.28 8.86
C ASP A 164 -19.22 -13.37 7.50
N LEU A 165 -18.35 -12.41 7.15
CA LEU A 165 -17.49 -12.53 5.98
C LEU A 165 -16.39 -13.58 6.18
N LEU A 166 -15.85 -13.69 7.39
CA LEU A 166 -14.76 -14.60 7.76
C LEU A 166 -15.27 -16.00 8.19
N THR A 167 -16.40 -16.05 8.89
CA THR A 167 -16.95 -17.32 9.41
C THR A 167 -17.77 -18.08 8.37
N ASN A 168 -18.32 -17.41 7.34
CA ASN A 168 -19.05 -18.07 6.27
C ASN A 168 -18.12 -18.55 5.14
N PRO A 169 -17.92 -19.87 4.92
CA PRO A 169 -16.98 -20.36 3.92
C PRO A 169 -17.27 -19.90 2.49
N ARG A 170 -18.55 -19.65 2.15
CA ARG A 170 -18.92 -19.16 0.81
C ARG A 170 -18.56 -17.70 0.62
N LYS A 171 -18.79 -16.86 1.63
CA LYS A 171 -18.46 -15.43 1.57
C LYS A 171 -16.95 -15.24 1.59
N LEU A 172 -16.27 -15.97 2.48
CA LEU A 172 -14.80 -16.00 2.55
C LEU A 172 -14.18 -16.45 1.22
N GLY A 173 -14.72 -17.51 0.59
CA GLY A 173 -14.20 -18.00 -0.69
C GLY A 173 -14.29 -16.96 -1.81
N ARG A 174 -15.42 -16.26 -1.92
CA ARG A 174 -15.57 -15.15 -2.89
C ARG A 174 -14.61 -14.00 -2.58
N TYR A 175 -14.44 -13.68 -1.29
CA TYR A 175 -13.53 -12.64 -0.85
C TYR A 175 -12.07 -12.96 -1.22
N ILE A 176 -11.60 -14.18 -0.94
CA ILE A 176 -10.25 -14.61 -1.27
C ILE A 176 -10.02 -14.60 -2.79
N LEU A 177 -11.00 -15.03 -3.58
CA LEU A 177 -10.92 -14.99 -5.04
C LEU A 177 -10.76 -13.55 -5.57
N ASN A 178 -11.53 -12.60 -5.04
CA ASN A 178 -11.48 -11.20 -5.44
C ASN A 178 -10.16 -10.52 -5.04
N HIS A 179 -9.53 -10.95 -3.95
CA HIS A 179 -8.31 -10.33 -3.39
C HIS A 179 -7.06 -11.20 -3.52
N ARG A 180 -7.06 -12.19 -4.42
CA ARG A 180 -5.98 -13.18 -4.56
C ARG A 180 -4.57 -12.60 -4.68
N ALA A 181 -4.42 -11.47 -5.39
CA ALA A 181 -3.13 -10.85 -5.62
C ALA A 181 -2.56 -10.25 -4.33
N TYR A 182 -3.37 -9.46 -3.64
CA TYR A 182 -3.00 -8.86 -2.35
C TYR A 182 -2.76 -9.93 -1.29
N LEU A 183 -3.60 -10.96 -1.22
CA LEU A 183 -3.42 -12.05 -0.25
C LEU A 183 -2.12 -12.83 -0.47
N ALA A 184 -1.73 -13.06 -1.73
CA ALA A 184 -0.47 -13.71 -2.05
C ALA A 184 0.75 -12.83 -1.69
N GLU A 185 0.62 -11.52 -1.88
CA GLU A 185 1.71 -10.58 -1.62
C GLU A 185 1.92 -10.29 -0.13
N ILE A 186 0.83 -10.05 0.60
CA ILE A 186 0.84 -9.53 1.97
C ILE A 186 0.69 -10.67 2.99
N ALA A 187 -0.43 -11.40 2.95
CA ALA A 187 -0.69 -12.50 3.88
C ALA A 187 0.18 -13.74 3.54
N GLY A 188 0.66 -13.82 2.29
CA GLY A 188 1.35 -14.99 1.75
C GLY A 188 0.41 -16.17 1.58
N ILE A 189 -0.85 -15.93 1.20
CA ILE A 189 -1.83 -16.98 0.90
C ILE A 189 -2.01 -17.05 -0.61
N ALA A 190 -1.71 -18.20 -1.21
CA ALA A 190 -1.81 -18.42 -2.65
C ALA A 190 -2.82 -19.53 -2.98
N SER A 191 -3.46 -19.44 -4.14
CA SER A 191 -4.30 -20.52 -4.67
C SER A 191 -3.43 -21.72 -5.06
N ALA A 192 -3.83 -22.91 -4.63
CA ALA A 192 -3.14 -24.19 -4.86
C ALA A 192 -3.94 -25.13 -5.79
N GLY A 193 -4.89 -24.55 -6.55
CA GLY A 193 -5.76 -25.23 -7.50
C GLY A 193 -7.13 -25.60 -6.93
N GLU A 194 -7.72 -26.63 -7.50
CA GLU A 194 -9.00 -27.19 -7.08
C GLU A 194 -8.80 -28.63 -6.61
N HIS A 195 -9.49 -29.02 -5.54
CA HIS A 195 -9.55 -30.39 -5.06
C HIS A 195 -11.01 -30.73 -4.72
N ASN A 196 -11.55 -31.80 -5.29
CA ASN A 196 -12.95 -32.19 -5.13
C ASN A 196 -13.96 -31.05 -5.40
N ASN A 197 -13.75 -30.31 -6.50
CA ASN A 197 -14.55 -29.13 -6.90
C ASN A 197 -14.57 -27.99 -5.86
N ALA A 198 -13.58 -27.94 -4.97
CA ALA A 198 -13.39 -26.85 -4.02
C ALA A 198 -12.02 -26.19 -4.24
N PHE A 199 -11.98 -24.85 -4.18
CA PHE A 199 -10.73 -24.11 -4.20
C PHE A 199 -9.92 -24.40 -2.94
N VAL A 200 -8.64 -24.69 -3.13
CA VAL A 200 -7.68 -24.93 -2.07
C VAL A 200 -6.58 -23.89 -2.09
N TYR A 201 -6.10 -23.54 -0.90
CA TYR A 201 -5.12 -22.48 -0.70
C TYR A 201 -3.92 -23.00 0.08
N LYS A 202 -2.75 -22.39 -0.12
CA LYS A 202 -1.55 -22.69 0.65
C LYS A 202 -0.91 -21.43 1.21
N VAL A 203 -0.26 -21.56 2.36
CA VAL A 203 0.48 -20.46 2.99
C VAL A 203 1.93 -20.54 2.54
N LEU A 204 2.33 -19.57 1.72
CA LEU A 204 3.69 -19.39 1.24
C LEU A 204 4.66 -19.22 2.41
N ALA A 205 5.87 -19.74 2.21
CA ALA A 205 7.00 -19.50 3.10
C ALA A 205 7.20 -17.98 3.28
N PRO A 206 7.60 -17.53 4.49
CA PRO A 206 7.89 -16.12 4.70
C PRO A 206 8.96 -15.69 3.69
N LYS A 207 8.67 -14.64 2.92
CA LYS A 207 9.69 -14.03 2.06
C LYS A 207 10.84 -13.64 2.98
N LYS A 208 12.06 -14.13 2.71
CA LYS A 208 13.26 -13.62 3.39
C LYS A 208 13.23 -12.10 3.23
N PRO A 209 13.46 -11.30 4.28
CA PRO A 209 13.66 -9.87 4.10
C PRO A 209 14.77 -9.71 3.05
N ARG A 210 14.51 -8.90 2.01
CA ARG A 210 15.56 -8.54 1.06
C ARG A 210 16.68 -7.95 1.91
N GLN A 211 17.84 -8.62 1.92
CA GLN A 211 19.02 -8.02 2.52
C GLN A 211 19.21 -6.67 1.82
N PRO A 212 19.48 -5.58 2.57
CA PRO A 212 19.92 -4.35 1.94
C PRO A 212 21.06 -4.73 1.00
N VAL A 213 21.01 -4.24 -0.23
CA VAL A 213 22.11 -4.42 -1.17
C VAL A 213 23.33 -3.87 -0.46
N ASP A 214 24.28 -4.74 -0.11
CA ASP A 214 25.59 -4.29 0.34
C ASP A 214 26.08 -3.34 -0.75
N GLU A 215 26.13 -2.05 -0.43
CA GLU A 215 26.85 -1.05 -1.19
C GLU A 215 28.34 -1.42 -1.07
N GLY A 216 28.73 -2.43 -1.86
CA GLY A 216 30.09 -2.88 -2.00
C GLY A 216 30.91 -1.78 -2.64
N GLU A 217 31.64 -1.07 -1.77
CA GLU A 217 33.04 -0.66 -1.91
C GLU A 217 33.47 -0.25 -3.33
N GLN A 218 33.51 1.07 -3.55
CA GLN A 218 34.51 1.69 -4.43
C GLN A 218 35.79 1.95 -3.65
#